data_AF-A0A4D6XK64-F1
#
_entry.id   AF-A0A4D6XK64-F1
#
_cell.length_a   1.000
_cell.length_b   1.000
_cell.length_c   1.000
_cell.angle_alpha   90.00
_cell.angle_beta   90.00
_cell.angle_gamma   90.00
#
_symmetry.space_group_name_H-M   'P 1'
#
loop_
_entity.id
_entity.type
_entity.pdbx_description
1 polymer ?
#
loop_
_entity_poly.entity_id
_entity_poly.type
_entity_poly.pdbx_seq_one_letter_code
_entity_poly.pdbx_strand_id
1 'polypeptide(L)'
;MITQYRAPEPAPALTDLTERVRFLGTEGKIWLDEQRMLLVQAAVMASMRRELIEMLGVERAKGFFLRLGYQSGLKDAELARKLRPNGNPVEMFFIGPQLHSLKGMVKVRPLQLEIDLESGHFYADIQWQDSYEVENCQQENLHSDQPICWMLLGYAISYSSFFLGRQVLYKEVSCRGCGGAQCRIIGKPVEQWDDADEFMRYFQSDPIIDELQSLQVQVANLRQRLQYAAGQFYGIGDSVVYRRCCTLIDKVAAGKASVLLLGETGVGKEVIARSLHLRSERAGAAFVALNCATIPHDLIEAELFGVEKGAYTGAQQARMGRFERANGGTLFLDEIVELTPRAQASLLRVLQEGELERVGDTRTRQVDVRVIAATHEDLEQAVKQGRFRADLFYRLNVFPVRIPALRERREDIPLLIEHFLARLHESYGKKTRGLSDRAMEACLHYDWPGNIRELENLMERGVIITDDNQSIAVDALFPHAPAADDCIGLGNDGRLVADHAPGAAGWIAQIIDSGTSLEAVEAALMQEAMTRCQQNVSEAARLLGMTRPALAYRLKKAPGEEAPGKA
;
A
#
# COMPACT_ATOMS: atom_id res chain seq x y z
N MET A 1 28.39 44.11 5.51
CA MET A 1 29.71 44.48 4.92
C MET A 1 30.40 43.19 4.49
N ILE A 2 30.78 43.05 3.21
CA ILE A 2 31.41 41.80 2.73
C ILE A 2 32.80 41.67 3.37
N THR A 3 33.00 40.61 4.16
CA THR A 3 34.32 40.26 4.68
C THR A 3 35.01 39.38 3.63
N GLN A 4 36.17 39.81 3.15
CA GLN A 4 36.92 39.13 2.10
C GLN A 4 38.24 38.61 2.65
N TYR A 5 38.64 37.43 2.19
CA TYR A 5 39.97 36.88 2.37
C TYR A 5 40.53 36.48 1.01
N ARG A 6 41.79 36.85 0.78
CA ARG A 6 42.55 36.44 -0.41
C ARG A 6 43.95 36.04 0.02
N ALA A 7 44.40 34.86 -0.42
CA ALA A 7 45.79 34.46 -0.19
C ALA A 7 46.74 35.56 -0.76
N PRO A 8 47.77 36.01 -0.01
CA PRO A 8 48.52 35.25 0.99
C PRO A 8 48.31 35.62 2.48
N GLU A 9 47.15 36.14 2.88
CA GLU A 9 46.90 36.45 4.31
C GLU A 9 47.06 35.22 5.24
N PRO A 10 47.66 35.35 6.44
CA PRO A 10 47.92 34.23 7.34
C PRO A 10 46.61 33.64 7.90
N ALA A 11 46.50 32.31 7.87
CA ALA A 11 45.37 31.61 8.48
C ALA A 11 45.41 31.73 10.02
N PRO A 12 44.27 31.68 10.72
CA PRO A 12 44.23 31.66 12.18
C PRO A 12 45.05 30.51 12.76
N ALA A 13 45.58 30.68 13.99
CA ALA A 13 46.29 29.62 14.70
C ALA A 13 45.38 28.40 14.95
N LEU A 14 45.98 27.21 15.02
CA LEU A 14 45.28 25.93 15.22
C LEU A 14 45.27 25.48 16.71
N THR A 15 45.99 26.20 17.57
CA THR A 15 46.30 25.80 18.96
C THR A 15 45.05 25.60 19.81
N ASP A 16 44.05 26.46 19.63
CA ASP A 16 42.77 26.42 20.34
C ASP A 16 41.92 25.17 20.02
N LEU A 17 42.14 24.55 18.86
CA LEU A 17 41.48 23.31 18.44
C LEU A 17 42.25 22.08 18.88
N THR A 18 43.59 22.09 18.80
CA THR A 18 44.42 20.95 19.17
C THR A 18 44.34 20.61 20.66
N GLU A 19 44.23 21.62 21.53
CA GLU A 19 44.09 21.42 22.99
C GLU A 19 42.77 20.73 23.39
N ARG A 20 41.80 20.68 22.47
CA ARG A 20 40.49 20.05 22.71
C ARG A 20 40.46 18.56 22.35
N VAL A 21 41.51 18.05 21.72
CA VAL A 21 41.65 16.61 21.46
C VAL A 21 42.21 15.94 22.71
N ARG A 22 41.45 15.00 23.29
CA ARG A 22 41.83 14.30 24.51
C ARG A 22 41.86 12.79 24.28
N PHE A 23 42.99 12.18 24.58
CA PHE A 23 43.17 10.73 24.56
C PHE A 23 43.12 10.18 25.99
N LEU A 24 42.07 9.43 26.31
CA LEU A 24 41.90 8.72 27.57
C LEU A 24 42.16 7.23 27.33
N GLY A 25 43.45 6.89 27.26
CA GLY A 25 43.91 5.53 26.92
C GLY A 25 43.42 4.45 27.89
N THR A 26 43.29 4.77 29.17
CA THR A 26 42.77 3.84 30.21
C THR A 26 41.29 3.50 30.00
N GLU A 27 40.53 4.37 29.35
CA GLU A 27 39.11 4.13 29.02
C GLU A 27 38.91 3.67 27.57
N GLY A 28 39.98 3.63 26.76
CA GLY A 28 39.90 3.36 25.33
C GLY A 28 39.15 4.45 24.55
N LYS A 29 39.20 5.71 25.01
CA LYS A 29 38.44 6.82 24.41
C LYS A 29 39.32 7.94 23.88
N ILE A 30 38.94 8.46 22.72
CA ILE A 30 39.39 9.70 22.09
C ILE A 30 38.18 10.63 22.05
N TRP A 31 38.39 11.87 22.47
CA TRP A 31 37.39 12.92 22.49
C TRP A 31 37.91 14.14 21.73
N LEU A 32 37.00 14.80 21.01
CA LEU A 32 37.18 16.15 20.51
C LEU A 32 36.08 16.99 21.17
N ASP A 33 36.45 17.78 22.17
CA ASP A 33 35.48 18.47 23.03
C ASP A 33 34.46 17.47 23.64
N GLU A 34 33.16 17.65 23.41
CA GLU A 34 32.10 16.72 23.86
C GLU A 34 31.83 15.56 22.88
N GLN A 35 32.54 15.48 21.76
CA GLN A 35 32.29 14.47 20.71
C GLN A 35 33.23 13.26 20.86
N ARG A 36 32.65 12.06 20.87
CA ARG A 36 33.41 10.80 20.87
C ARG A 36 34.00 10.55 19.48
N MET A 37 35.32 10.40 19.41
CA MET A 37 36.07 10.21 18.18
C MET A 37 36.63 8.79 18.04
N LEU A 38 36.81 8.31 16.81
CA LEU A 38 37.52 7.08 16.51
C LEU A 38 38.70 7.39 15.60
N LEU A 39 39.84 6.73 15.84
CA LEU A 39 40.99 6.77 14.96
C LEU A 39 40.97 5.51 14.08
N VAL A 40 40.74 5.70 12.79
CA VAL A 40 40.63 4.61 11.81
C VAL A 40 41.75 4.73 10.78
N GLN A 41 42.30 3.60 10.33
CA GLN A 41 43.32 3.59 9.29
C GLN A 41 42.74 4.00 7.93
N ALA A 42 43.44 4.88 7.21
CA ALA A 42 43.01 5.34 5.89
C ALA A 42 42.83 4.19 4.86
N ALA A 43 43.69 3.17 4.91
CA ALA A 43 43.59 1.99 4.05
C ALA A 43 42.29 1.19 4.27
N VAL A 44 41.77 1.14 5.50
CA VAL A 44 40.47 0.49 5.77
C VAL A 44 39.33 1.27 5.12
N MET A 45 39.40 2.60 5.11
CA MET A 45 38.45 3.44 4.38
C MET A 45 38.54 3.24 2.86
N ALA A 46 39.73 2.96 2.33
CA ALA A 46 39.92 2.61 0.92
C ALA A 46 39.19 1.30 0.57
N SER A 47 39.40 0.24 1.36
CA SER A 47 38.70 -1.04 1.19
C SER A 47 37.19 -0.91 1.32
N MET A 48 36.70 -0.18 2.32
CA MET A 48 35.27 0.08 2.49
C MET A 48 34.66 0.78 1.27
N ARG A 49 35.36 1.77 0.71
CA ARG A 49 34.92 2.46 -0.52
C ARG A 49 34.84 1.51 -1.70
N ARG A 50 35.86 0.68 -1.92
CA ARG A 50 35.88 -0.33 -2.99
C ARG A 50 34.70 -1.29 -2.86
N GLU A 51 34.51 -1.90 -1.69
CA GLU A 51 33.41 -2.84 -1.46
C GLU A 51 32.04 -2.20 -1.69
N LEU A 52 31.84 -0.95 -1.25
CA LEU A 52 30.60 -0.22 -1.50
C LEU A 52 30.36 0.08 -2.98
N ILE A 53 31.42 0.42 -3.73
CA ILE A 53 31.32 0.65 -5.18
C ILE A 53 30.97 -0.67 -5.89
N GLU A 54 31.60 -1.78 -5.52
CA GLU A 54 31.33 -3.10 -6.09
C GLU A 54 29.89 -3.56 -5.82
N MET A 55 29.36 -3.32 -4.60
CA MET A 55 28.01 -3.73 -4.23
C MET A 55 26.92 -2.82 -4.80
N LEU A 56 27.12 -1.50 -4.80
CA LEU A 56 26.05 -0.52 -5.04
C LEU A 56 26.21 0.26 -6.35
N GLY A 57 27.38 0.19 -6.99
CA GLY A 57 27.75 1.07 -8.09
C GLY A 57 28.24 2.45 -7.62
N VAL A 58 28.92 3.14 -8.54
CA VAL A 58 29.62 4.41 -8.27
C VAL A 58 28.67 5.50 -7.78
N GLU A 59 27.53 5.72 -8.45
CA GLU A 59 26.60 6.81 -8.14
C GLU A 59 25.99 6.69 -6.74
N ARG A 60 25.62 5.48 -6.33
CA ARG A 60 25.05 5.22 -5.00
C ARG A 60 26.10 5.29 -3.90
N ALA A 61 27.30 4.75 -4.16
CA ALA A 61 28.43 4.88 -3.24
C ALA A 61 28.82 6.37 -3.05
N LYS A 62 28.83 7.15 -4.13
CA LYS A 62 29.04 8.60 -4.09
C LYS A 62 28.01 9.31 -3.23
N GLY A 63 26.71 9.03 -3.43
CA GLY A 63 25.64 9.55 -2.56
C GLY A 63 25.82 9.16 -1.09
N PHE A 64 26.20 7.90 -0.82
CA PHE A 64 26.48 7.43 0.54
C PHE A 64 27.61 8.23 1.22
N PHE A 65 28.76 8.39 0.56
CA PHE A 65 29.89 9.14 1.12
C PHE A 65 29.62 10.64 1.23
N LEU A 66 28.89 11.23 0.28
CA LEU A 66 28.41 12.62 0.37
C LEU A 66 27.55 12.83 1.62
N ARG A 67 26.59 11.94 1.89
CA ARG A 67 25.73 12.02 3.09
C ARG A 67 26.50 11.78 4.38
N LEU A 68 27.48 10.87 4.39
CA LEU A 68 28.35 10.65 5.54
C LEU A 68 29.19 11.89 5.87
N GLY A 69 29.78 12.50 4.84
CA GLY A 69 30.49 13.77 4.96
C GLY A 69 29.58 14.90 5.45
N TYR A 70 28.37 14.98 4.90
CA TYR A 70 27.36 15.96 5.29
C TYR A 70 27.04 15.87 6.80
N GLN A 71 26.81 14.66 7.33
CA GLN A 71 26.58 14.46 8.76
C GLN A 71 27.79 14.87 9.61
N SER A 72 29.01 14.53 9.19
CA SER A 72 30.23 14.97 9.88
C SER A 72 30.38 16.49 9.89
N GLY A 73 30.11 17.17 8.77
CA GLY A 73 30.24 18.63 8.69
C GLY A 73 29.19 19.36 9.51
N LEU A 74 27.98 18.80 9.65
CA LEU A 74 26.95 19.35 10.53
C LEU A 74 27.38 19.29 12.00
N LYS A 75 27.93 18.15 12.44
CA LYS A 75 28.44 17.98 13.81
C LYS A 75 29.60 18.90 14.13
N ASP A 76 30.49 19.16 13.17
CA ASP A 76 31.61 20.08 13.35
C ASP A 76 31.15 21.55 13.31
N ALA A 77 30.12 21.87 12.53
CA ALA A 77 29.57 23.23 12.49
C ALA A 77 28.89 23.61 13.82
N GLU A 78 28.19 22.66 14.45
CA GLU A 78 27.63 22.83 15.81
C GLU A 78 28.72 23.13 16.84
N LEU A 79 29.86 22.44 16.74
CA LEU A 79 31.03 22.69 17.59
C LEU A 79 31.66 24.06 17.28
N ALA A 80 31.90 24.37 16.01
CA ALA A 80 32.58 25.59 15.56
C ALA A 80 31.92 26.87 16.06
N ARG A 81 30.58 26.92 16.10
CA ARG A 81 29.82 28.07 16.60
C ARG A 81 30.13 28.44 18.06
N LYS A 82 30.58 27.48 18.87
CA LYS A 82 30.90 27.69 20.30
C LYS A 82 32.34 28.15 20.55
N LEU A 83 33.22 28.00 19.56
CA LEU A 83 34.67 28.07 19.77
C LEU A 83 35.26 29.48 19.64
N ARG A 84 34.77 30.30 18.71
CA ARG A 84 35.26 31.68 18.49
C ARG A 84 34.10 32.69 18.37
N PRO A 85 33.31 32.92 19.42
CA PRO A 85 32.09 33.73 19.36
C PRO A 85 32.32 35.21 19.01
N ASN A 86 33.55 35.71 19.16
CA ASN A 86 33.91 37.12 18.92
C ASN A 86 34.79 37.32 17.67
N GLY A 87 35.02 36.26 16.86
CA GLY A 87 35.80 36.36 15.63
C GLY A 87 35.03 37.05 14.50
N ASN A 88 35.74 37.56 13.50
CA ASN A 88 35.07 38.04 12.28
C ASN A 88 34.45 36.84 11.50
N PRO A 89 33.48 37.05 10.59
CA PRO A 89 32.80 35.95 9.87
C PRO A 89 33.75 34.98 9.17
N VAL A 90 34.86 35.48 8.64
CA VAL A 90 35.88 34.66 7.99
C VAL A 90 36.63 33.80 9.02
N GLU A 91 37.11 34.37 10.11
CA GLU A 91 37.80 33.65 11.20
C GLU A 91 36.95 32.55 11.84
N MET A 92 35.65 32.82 12.00
CA MET A 92 34.69 31.83 12.49
C MET A 92 34.46 30.73 11.46
N PHE A 93 34.34 31.07 10.17
CA PHE A 93 34.20 30.09 9.10
C PHE A 93 35.41 29.16 9.00
N PHE A 94 36.63 29.69 9.19
CA PHE A 94 37.89 28.94 9.09
C PHE A 94 38.01 27.75 10.05
N ILE A 95 37.21 27.69 11.12
CA ILE A 95 37.20 26.56 12.04
C ILE A 95 36.89 25.25 11.31
N GLY A 96 35.94 25.25 10.36
CA GLY A 96 35.57 24.07 9.58
C GLY A 96 36.72 23.50 8.78
N PRO A 97 37.37 24.29 7.90
CA PRO A 97 38.61 23.93 7.24
C PRO A 97 39.71 23.43 8.19
N GLN A 98 39.90 24.09 9.33
CA GLN A 98 40.91 23.71 10.32
C GLN A 98 40.60 22.37 10.99
N LEU A 99 39.33 22.11 11.36
CA LEU A 99 38.88 20.82 11.89
C LEU A 99 39.05 19.71 10.86
N HIS A 100 38.80 20.00 9.59
CA HIS A 100 38.99 19.05 8.50
C HIS A 100 40.46 18.63 8.36
N SER A 101 41.38 19.58 8.50
CA SER A 101 42.82 19.32 8.55
C SER A 101 43.28 18.66 9.85
N LEU A 102 42.73 19.05 11.00
CA LEU A 102 43.03 18.45 12.31
C LEU A 102 42.66 16.96 12.36
N LYS A 103 41.56 16.58 11.70
CA LYS A 103 41.12 15.19 11.56
C LYS A 103 41.95 14.37 10.55
N GLY A 104 42.93 14.99 9.88
CA GLY A 104 43.79 14.31 8.90
C GLY A 104 43.07 13.99 7.59
N MET A 105 41.96 14.65 7.28
CA MET A 105 41.17 14.37 6.08
C MET A 105 41.79 15.03 4.85
N VAL A 106 42.14 16.31 4.97
CA VAL A 106 42.69 17.11 3.88
C VAL A 106 43.35 18.37 4.43
N LYS A 107 44.42 18.84 3.78
CA LYS A 107 44.98 20.17 4.05
C LYS A 107 44.24 21.21 3.21
N VAL A 108 43.50 22.09 3.89
CA VAL A 108 42.64 23.07 3.23
C VAL A 108 43.39 24.39 3.02
N ARG A 109 43.42 24.88 1.78
CA ARG A 109 43.99 26.18 1.42
C ARG A 109 42.98 27.03 0.65
N PRO A 110 42.28 27.95 1.31
CA PRO A 110 41.42 28.91 0.61
C PRO A 110 42.26 29.82 -0.30
N LEU A 111 41.83 29.95 -1.55
CA LEU A 111 42.41 30.86 -2.53
C LEU A 111 41.68 32.20 -2.52
N GLN A 112 40.35 32.14 -2.39
CA GLN A 112 39.45 33.29 -2.27
C GLN A 112 38.26 32.89 -1.41
N LEU A 113 37.86 33.76 -0.49
CA LEU A 113 36.68 33.56 0.35
C LEU A 113 35.97 34.90 0.56
N GLU A 114 34.67 34.92 0.31
CA GLU A 114 33.81 36.09 0.47
C GLU A 114 32.59 35.68 1.28
N ILE A 115 32.36 36.34 2.41
CA ILE A 115 31.26 36.05 3.31
C ILE A 115 30.58 37.35 3.72
N ASP A 116 29.27 37.39 3.55
CA ASP A 116 28.41 38.40 4.14
C ASP A 116 27.17 37.75 4.76
N LEU A 117 27.14 37.70 6.08
CA LEU A 117 26.07 37.06 6.84
C LEU A 117 24.74 37.84 6.77
N GLU A 118 24.78 39.14 6.47
CA GLU A 118 23.58 39.98 6.40
C GLU A 118 22.90 39.85 5.04
N SER A 119 23.67 39.94 3.95
CA SER A 119 23.13 39.81 2.58
C SER A 119 22.98 38.36 2.13
N GLY A 120 23.61 37.42 2.82
CA GLY A 120 23.68 36.02 2.43
C GLY A 120 24.58 35.78 1.20
N HIS A 121 25.46 36.72 0.86
CA HIS A 121 26.48 36.54 -0.17
C HIS A 121 27.53 35.55 0.30
N PHE A 122 27.84 34.58 -0.57
CA PHE A 122 28.87 33.59 -0.31
C PHE A 122 29.59 33.19 -1.59
N TYR A 123 30.91 33.23 -1.56
CA TYR A 123 31.76 32.64 -2.59
C TYR A 123 33.01 32.06 -1.95
N ALA A 124 33.34 30.83 -2.30
CA ALA A 124 34.55 30.16 -1.83
C ALA A 124 35.26 29.47 -2.99
N ASP A 125 36.56 29.70 -3.10
CA ASP A 125 37.48 28.99 -3.98
C ASP A 125 38.59 28.39 -3.12
N ILE A 126 38.64 27.07 -3.05
CA ILE A 126 39.45 26.35 -2.08
C ILE A 126 40.25 25.26 -2.78
N GLN A 127 41.55 25.22 -2.50
CA GLN A 127 42.43 24.12 -2.86
C GLN A 127 42.46 23.09 -1.74
N TRP A 128 42.34 21.83 -2.11
CA TRP A 128 42.56 20.67 -1.26
C TRP A 128 43.89 20.02 -1.59
N GLN A 129 44.76 19.95 -0.59
CA GLN A 129 46.07 19.30 -0.66
C GLN A 129 46.02 18.02 0.17
N ASP A 130 46.67 16.96 -0.33
CA ASP A 130 46.83 15.69 0.39
C ASP A 130 45.50 15.14 0.91
N SER A 131 44.51 15.08 0.01
CA SER A 131 43.21 14.45 0.28
C SER A 131 43.39 12.95 0.47
N TYR A 132 42.96 12.44 1.62
CA TYR A 132 43.02 10.99 1.90
C TYR A 132 42.23 10.18 0.87
N GLU A 133 41.13 10.74 0.30
CA GLU A 133 40.33 10.06 -0.72
C GLU A 133 41.13 9.87 -2.02
N VAL A 134 41.98 10.84 -2.38
CA VAL A 134 42.87 10.74 -3.54
C VAL A 134 44.01 9.77 -3.28
N GLU A 135 44.65 9.86 -2.11
CA GLU A 135 45.73 8.95 -1.75
C GLU A 135 45.26 7.49 -1.74
N ASN A 136 44.10 7.23 -1.16
CA ASN A 136 43.46 5.92 -1.17
C ASN A 136 43.19 5.41 -2.59
N CYS A 137 42.66 6.27 -3.47
CA CYS A 137 42.40 5.92 -4.86
C CYS A 137 43.68 5.57 -5.62
N GLN A 138 44.75 6.35 -5.40
CA GLN A 138 46.06 6.14 -6.02
C GLN A 138 46.74 4.85 -5.53
N GLN A 139 46.67 4.56 -4.23
CA GLN A 139 47.23 3.32 -3.66
C GLN A 139 46.57 2.06 -4.23
N GLU A 140 45.26 2.12 -4.48
CA GLU A 140 44.49 1.01 -5.08
C GLU A 140 44.56 1.00 -6.62
N ASN A 141 45.32 1.91 -7.22
CA ASN A 141 45.47 2.09 -8.66
C ASN A 141 44.12 2.24 -9.39
N LEU A 142 43.18 2.93 -8.75
CA LEU A 142 41.84 3.19 -9.27
C LEU A 142 41.87 4.50 -10.07
N HIS A 143 41.37 4.44 -11.31
CA HIS A 143 41.16 5.61 -12.14
C HIS A 143 39.68 5.98 -12.16
N SER A 144 39.38 7.28 -12.07
CA SER A 144 38.01 7.78 -12.16
C SER A 144 37.95 8.98 -13.10
N ASP A 145 36.97 8.94 -14.00
CA ASP A 145 36.66 10.05 -14.91
C ASP A 145 35.90 11.19 -14.19
N GLN A 146 35.50 10.98 -12.93
CA GLN A 146 34.80 11.97 -12.11
C GLN A 146 35.59 12.32 -10.84
N PRO A 147 35.42 13.54 -10.31
CA PRO A 147 36.03 13.93 -9.03
C PRO A 147 35.63 12.96 -7.91
N ILE A 148 36.60 12.61 -7.05
CA ILE A 148 36.46 11.50 -6.10
C ILE A 148 36.38 11.92 -4.63
N CYS A 149 36.59 13.20 -4.29
CA CYS A 149 36.61 13.69 -2.91
C CYS A 149 35.19 13.86 -2.34
N TRP A 150 34.39 12.80 -2.33
CA TRP A 150 32.96 12.83 -2.06
C TRP A 150 32.63 13.13 -0.60
N MET A 151 33.33 12.49 0.34
CA MET A 151 33.10 12.73 1.76
C MET A 151 33.58 14.14 2.16
N LEU A 152 34.72 14.58 1.62
CA LEU A 152 35.23 15.94 1.82
C LEU A 152 34.24 16.99 1.29
N LEU A 153 33.60 16.73 0.14
CA LEU A 153 32.65 17.64 -0.48
C LEU A 153 31.34 17.71 0.30
N GLY A 154 30.83 16.58 0.77
CA GLY A 154 29.67 16.53 1.66
C GLY A 154 29.88 17.33 2.93
N TYR A 155 31.07 17.21 3.54
CA TYR A 155 31.46 18.00 4.71
C TYR A 155 31.46 19.51 4.44
N ALA A 156 32.09 19.94 3.34
CA ALA A 156 32.17 21.36 2.99
C ALA A 156 30.77 21.98 2.75
N ILE A 157 29.88 21.22 2.10
CA ILE A 157 28.49 21.60 1.84
C ILE A 157 27.72 21.83 3.14
N SER A 158 27.71 20.84 4.05
CA SER A 158 26.91 20.95 5.28
C SER A 158 27.46 21.99 6.25
N TYR A 159 28.79 22.04 6.41
CA TYR A 159 29.43 23.01 7.29
C TYR A 159 29.10 24.45 6.87
N SER A 160 29.29 24.75 5.58
CA SER A 160 29.04 26.10 5.06
C SER A 160 27.57 26.46 5.08
N SER A 161 26.70 25.50 4.75
CA SER A 161 25.26 25.73 4.78
C SER A 161 24.75 26.03 6.19
N PHE A 162 25.23 25.29 7.19
CA PHE A 162 24.88 25.53 8.58
C PHE A 162 25.43 26.86 9.08
N PHE A 163 26.69 27.18 8.75
CA PHE A 163 27.32 28.42 9.17
C PHE A 163 26.59 29.67 8.67
N LEU A 164 26.13 29.64 7.41
CA LEU A 164 25.43 30.77 6.78
C LEU A 164 23.93 30.79 7.04
N GLY A 165 23.34 29.69 7.51
CA GLY A 165 21.89 29.54 7.63
C GLY A 165 21.16 29.48 6.28
N ARG A 166 21.86 29.16 5.19
CA ARG A 166 21.36 29.05 3.82
C ARG A 166 22.03 27.88 3.10
N GLN A 167 21.34 27.23 2.17
CA GLN A 167 21.93 26.14 1.41
C GLN A 167 23.06 26.62 0.49
N VAL A 168 24.25 26.04 0.68
CA VAL A 168 25.44 26.24 -0.15
C VAL A 168 25.83 24.92 -0.79
N LEU A 169 26.11 24.97 -2.09
CA LEU A 169 26.62 23.84 -2.84
C LEU A 169 28.08 24.08 -3.24
N TYR A 170 28.89 23.05 -3.06
CA TYR A 170 30.26 22.98 -3.56
C TYR A 170 30.36 21.98 -4.69
N LYS A 171 31.21 22.30 -5.67
CA LYS A 171 31.64 21.36 -6.69
C LYS A 171 33.15 21.31 -6.80
N GLU A 172 33.68 20.11 -6.95
CA GLU A 172 35.08 19.88 -7.26
C GLU A 172 35.30 20.08 -8.76
N VAL A 173 35.88 21.23 -9.13
CA VAL A 173 36.11 21.64 -10.53
C VAL A 173 37.39 21.05 -11.12
N SER A 174 38.27 20.53 -10.26
CA SER A 174 39.48 19.80 -10.66
C SER A 174 39.83 18.83 -9.54
N CYS A 175 40.27 17.62 -9.88
CA CYS A 175 40.62 16.58 -8.92
C CYS A 175 41.87 15.83 -9.37
N ARG A 176 42.80 15.58 -8.43
CA ARG A 176 43.99 14.75 -8.67
C ARG A 176 43.65 13.28 -8.96
N GLY A 177 42.54 12.79 -8.43
CA GLY A 177 42.04 11.43 -8.72
C GLY A 177 41.70 11.21 -10.20
N CYS A 178 41.41 12.29 -10.93
CA CYS A 178 41.10 12.27 -12.37
C CYS A 178 42.31 12.61 -13.24
N GLY A 179 43.52 12.69 -12.66
CA GLY A 179 44.71 13.18 -13.37
C GLY A 179 44.86 14.71 -13.41
N GLY A 180 44.03 15.46 -12.69
CA GLY A 180 44.20 16.91 -12.53
C GLY A 180 45.44 17.26 -11.71
N ALA A 181 45.98 18.47 -11.89
CA ALA A 181 47.18 18.91 -11.15
C ALA A 181 46.92 19.14 -9.65
N GLN A 182 45.68 19.46 -9.28
CA GLN A 182 45.27 19.78 -7.90
C GLN A 182 43.80 19.45 -7.68
N CYS A 183 43.39 19.28 -6.42
CA CYS A 183 41.99 19.24 -6.05
C CYS A 183 41.52 20.67 -5.75
N ARG A 184 40.48 21.15 -6.45
CA ARG A 184 39.94 22.51 -6.29
C ARG A 184 38.42 22.45 -6.25
N ILE A 185 37.83 23.10 -5.26
CA ILE A 185 36.38 23.22 -5.08
C ILE A 185 35.93 24.67 -5.17
N ILE A 186 34.75 24.88 -5.74
CA ILE A 186 34.06 26.18 -5.77
C ILE A 186 32.74 26.03 -5.02
N GLY A 187 32.49 26.93 -4.07
CA GLY A 187 31.27 26.98 -3.27
C GLY A 187 30.48 28.26 -3.50
N LYS A 188 29.17 28.11 -3.71
CA LYS A 188 28.20 29.21 -3.91
C LYS A 188 26.83 28.79 -3.36
N PRO A 189 25.92 29.73 -3.06
CA PRO A 189 24.52 29.42 -2.78
C PRO A 189 23.91 28.53 -3.87
N VAL A 190 23.03 27.61 -3.47
CA VAL A 190 22.40 26.61 -4.37
C VAL A 190 21.75 27.28 -5.58
N GLU A 191 21.14 28.45 -5.40
CA GLU A 191 20.39 29.15 -6.44
C GLU A 191 21.28 29.77 -7.53
N GLN A 192 22.60 29.75 -7.35
CA GLN A 192 23.59 30.20 -8.33
C GLN A 192 24.15 29.05 -9.19
N TRP A 193 23.62 27.84 -9.04
CA TRP A 193 24.01 26.66 -9.81
C TRP A 193 22.84 26.22 -10.71
N ASP A 194 23.10 26.07 -12.01
CA ASP A 194 22.06 25.73 -13.00
C ASP A 194 21.55 24.28 -12.87
N ASP A 195 22.39 23.38 -12.36
CA ASP A 195 22.20 21.93 -12.22
C ASP A 195 22.15 21.50 -10.74
N ALA A 196 21.78 22.41 -9.85
CA ALA A 196 21.78 22.16 -8.41
C ALA A 196 20.83 21.00 -8.03
N ASP A 197 19.64 20.96 -8.64
CA ASP A 197 18.63 19.95 -8.35
C ASP A 197 19.11 18.52 -8.63
N GLU A 198 19.89 18.33 -9.71
CA GLU A 198 20.46 17.03 -10.06
C GLU A 198 21.47 16.58 -9.01
N PHE A 199 22.37 17.48 -8.60
CA PHE A 199 23.35 17.17 -7.57
C PHE A 199 22.69 16.92 -6.20
N MET A 200 21.62 17.64 -5.87
CA MET A 200 20.93 17.49 -4.60
C MET A 200 20.24 16.13 -4.45
N ARG A 201 20.00 15.38 -5.54
CA ARG A 201 19.48 14.00 -5.49
C ARG A 201 20.40 13.06 -4.72
N TYR A 202 21.72 13.28 -4.72
CA TYR A 202 22.65 12.47 -3.93
C TYR A 202 22.39 12.54 -2.42
N PHE A 203 21.69 13.56 -1.92
CA PHE A 203 21.33 13.69 -0.51
C PHE A 203 19.99 13.03 -0.16
N GLN A 204 19.25 12.50 -1.15
CA GLN A 204 18.06 11.70 -0.91
C GLN A 204 18.46 10.27 -0.52
N SER A 205 17.76 9.69 0.46
CA SER A 205 17.94 8.30 0.85
C SER A 205 17.13 7.41 -0.09
N ASP A 206 17.81 6.71 -0.99
CA ASP A 206 17.19 5.68 -1.84
C ASP A 206 17.31 4.30 -1.18
N PRO A 207 16.26 3.74 -0.56
CA PRO A 207 16.32 2.42 0.05
C PRO A 207 16.35 1.35 -1.05
N ILE A 208 17.56 0.89 -1.39
CA ILE A 208 17.82 -0.13 -2.41
C ILE A 208 17.02 -1.41 -2.15
N ILE A 209 16.79 -1.74 -0.87
CA ILE A 209 16.02 -2.93 -0.47
C ILE A 209 14.56 -2.85 -0.94
N ASP A 210 13.94 -1.67 -0.91
CA ASP A 210 12.54 -1.48 -1.30
C ASP A 210 12.40 -1.57 -2.83
N GLU A 211 13.37 -1.02 -3.58
CA GLU A 211 13.41 -1.14 -5.04
C GLU A 211 13.66 -2.60 -5.47
N LEU A 212 14.58 -3.32 -4.82
CA LEU A 212 14.83 -4.74 -5.08
C LEU A 212 13.59 -5.59 -4.78
N GLN A 213 12.93 -5.38 -3.65
CA GLN A 213 11.68 -6.06 -3.32
C GLN A 213 10.58 -5.73 -4.34
N SER A 214 10.44 -4.46 -4.74
CA SER A 214 9.48 -4.04 -5.76
C SER A 214 9.73 -4.72 -7.09
N LEU A 215 10.98 -4.76 -7.55
CA LEU A 215 11.37 -5.42 -8.80
C LEU A 215 11.17 -6.93 -8.72
N GLN A 216 11.47 -7.57 -7.59
CA GLN A 216 11.20 -9.00 -7.39
C GLN A 216 9.70 -9.31 -7.47
N VAL A 217 8.86 -8.49 -6.84
CA VAL A 217 7.40 -8.59 -6.91
C VAL A 217 6.89 -8.35 -8.33
N GLN A 218 7.45 -7.37 -9.05
CA GLN A 218 7.08 -7.12 -10.45
C GLN A 218 7.48 -8.27 -11.37
N VAL A 219 8.69 -8.82 -11.21
CA VAL A 219 9.16 -9.98 -11.99
C VAL A 219 8.34 -11.22 -11.67
N ALA A 220 8.00 -11.45 -10.39
CA ALA A 220 7.10 -12.52 -9.99
C ALA A 220 5.72 -12.35 -10.65
N ASN A 221 5.13 -11.16 -10.55
CA ASN A 221 3.85 -10.83 -11.19
C ASN A 221 3.88 -10.96 -12.71
N LEU A 222 4.94 -10.53 -13.38
CA LEU A 222 5.09 -10.66 -14.84
C LEU A 222 5.24 -12.12 -15.26
N ARG A 223 6.04 -12.90 -14.53
CA ARG A 223 6.15 -14.36 -14.75
C ARG A 223 4.81 -15.05 -14.51
N GLN A 224 4.07 -14.64 -13.49
CA GLN A 224 2.74 -15.14 -13.20
C GLN A 224 1.76 -14.75 -14.31
N ARG A 225 1.77 -13.49 -14.81
CA ARG A 225 0.96 -13.01 -15.95
C ARG A 225 1.25 -13.79 -17.24
N LEU A 226 2.52 -14.14 -17.50
CA LEU A 226 2.90 -14.99 -18.65
C LEU A 226 2.44 -16.45 -18.48
N GLN A 227 2.45 -16.98 -17.26
CA GLN A 227 1.86 -18.30 -16.95
C GLN A 227 0.33 -18.27 -17.05
N TYR A 228 -0.32 -17.18 -16.63
CA TYR A 228 -1.76 -16.95 -16.78
C TYR A 228 -2.18 -16.92 -18.26
N ALA A 229 -1.37 -16.31 -19.14
CA ALA A 229 -1.62 -16.30 -20.58
C ALA A 229 -1.49 -17.68 -21.26
N ALA A 230 -0.83 -18.65 -20.61
CA ALA A 230 -0.51 -19.95 -21.21
C ALA A 230 -1.34 -21.14 -20.69
N GLY A 231 -2.22 -21.00 -19.69
CA GLY A 231 -2.89 -22.21 -19.16
C GLY A 231 -4.05 -22.12 -18.17
N GLN A 232 -4.50 -20.95 -17.70
CA GLN A 232 -5.61 -20.87 -16.73
C GLN A 232 -6.81 -20.11 -17.28
N PHE A 233 -7.63 -20.77 -18.10
CA PHE A 233 -8.95 -20.22 -18.46
C PHE A 233 -10.01 -20.47 -17.39
N TYR A 234 -9.75 -21.27 -16.35
CA TYR A 234 -10.76 -21.69 -15.37
C TYR A 234 -11.24 -20.53 -14.49
N GLY A 235 -10.52 -19.41 -14.49
CA GLY A 235 -10.55 -18.46 -13.40
C GLY A 235 -9.47 -18.81 -12.39
N ILE A 236 -9.58 -18.26 -11.19
CA ILE A 236 -8.54 -18.32 -10.14
C ILE A 236 -9.02 -19.24 -9.02
N GLY A 237 -8.14 -20.17 -8.62
CA GLY A 237 -8.34 -21.09 -7.50
C GLY A 237 -7.47 -22.34 -7.62
N ASP A 238 -7.04 -22.88 -6.47
CA ASP A 238 -6.26 -24.12 -6.34
C ASP A 238 -6.81 -25.07 -5.25
N SER A 239 -7.95 -24.74 -4.63
CA SER A 239 -8.60 -25.62 -3.67
C SER A 239 -8.95 -26.98 -4.28
N VAL A 240 -8.91 -28.03 -3.46
CA VAL A 240 -9.17 -29.41 -3.91
C VAL A 240 -10.55 -29.54 -4.55
N VAL A 241 -11.56 -28.86 -4.00
CA VAL A 241 -12.95 -28.89 -4.51
C VAL A 241 -13.03 -28.21 -5.88
N TYR A 242 -12.35 -27.08 -6.06
CA TYR A 242 -12.33 -26.37 -7.34
C TYR A 242 -11.54 -27.13 -8.42
N ARG A 243 -10.40 -27.74 -8.07
CA ARG A 243 -9.64 -28.61 -8.99
C ARG A 243 -10.43 -29.82 -9.48
N ARG A 244 -11.29 -30.41 -8.62
CA ARG A 244 -12.21 -31.48 -9.03
C ARG A 244 -13.22 -30.98 -10.07
N CYS A 245 -13.80 -29.80 -9.86
CA CYS A 245 -14.69 -29.17 -10.83
C CYS A 245 -13.97 -28.94 -12.18
N CYS A 246 -12.77 -28.37 -12.16
CA CYS A 246 -11.96 -28.14 -13.36
C CYS A 246 -11.66 -29.44 -14.11
N THR A 247 -11.27 -30.50 -13.40
CA THR A 247 -11.03 -31.83 -13.99
C THR A 247 -12.29 -32.40 -14.67
N LEU A 248 -13.48 -32.17 -14.11
CA LEU A 248 -14.74 -32.58 -14.75
C LEU A 248 -14.99 -31.79 -16.03
N ILE A 249 -14.73 -30.48 -16.02
CA ILE A 249 -14.84 -29.64 -17.22
C ILE A 249 -13.87 -30.11 -18.30
N ASP A 250 -12.61 -30.40 -17.97
CA ASP A 250 -11.60 -30.92 -18.91
C ASP A 250 -12.09 -32.20 -19.59
N LYS A 251 -12.64 -33.15 -18.82
CA LYS A 251 -13.15 -34.42 -19.35
C LYS A 251 -14.29 -34.23 -20.34
N VAL A 252 -15.16 -33.24 -20.10
CA VAL A 252 -16.34 -32.99 -20.94
C VAL A 252 -16.02 -32.11 -22.12
N ALA A 253 -14.98 -31.28 -22.03
CA ALA A 253 -14.61 -30.34 -23.08
C ALA A 253 -14.39 -31.04 -24.43
N ALA A 254 -13.78 -32.24 -24.45
CA ALA A 254 -13.57 -33.06 -25.64
C ALA A 254 -14.87 -33.61 -26.28
N GLY A 255 -15.97 -33.69 -25.51
CA GLY A 255 -17.25 -34.20 -26.00
C GLY A 255 -18.14 -33.14 -26.63
N LYS A 256 -19.21 -33.60 -27.31
CA LYS A 256 -20.29 -32.75 -27.86
C LYS A 256 -21.51 -32.61 -26.94
N ALA A 257 -21.48 -33.25 -25.77
CA ALA A 257 -22.60 -33.28 -24.84
C ALA A 257 -22.98 -31.88 -24.34
N SER A 258 -24.27 -31.70 -24.08
CA SER A 258 -24.79 -30.56 -23.32
C SER A 258 -24.27 -30.62 -21.89
N VAL A 259 -23.96 -29.45 -21.33
CA VAL A 259 -23.40 -29.32 -19.98
C VAL A 259 -24.29 -28.40 -19.17
N LEU A 260 -24.65 -28.83 -17.97
CA LEU A 260 -25.45 -28.06 -17.03
C LEU A 260 -24.55 -27.60 -15.86
N LEU A 261 -24.28 -26.30 -15.80
CA LEU A 261 -23.54 -25.68 -14.71
C LEU A 261 -24.50 -25.31 -13.57
N LEU A 262 -24.30 -25.94 -12.42
CA LEU A 262 -25.07 -25.72 -11.21
C LEU A 262 -24.22 -24.92 -10.22
N GLY A 263 -24.75 -23.85 -9.65
CA GLY A 263 -24.04 -23.10 -8.63
C GLY A 263 -24.70 -21.77 -8.33
N GLU A 264 -24.36 -21.21 -7.17
CA GLU A 264 -24.94 -19.96 -6.69
C GLU A 264 -24.68 -18.78 -7.63
N THR A 265 -25.39 -17.68 -7.40
CA THR A 265 -25.14 -16.43 -8.10
C THR A 265 -23.74 -15.91 -7.75
N GLY A 266 -23.00 -15.43 -8.75
CA GLY A 266 -21.68 -14.83 -8.55
C GLY A 266 -20.50 -15.81 -8.40
N VAL A 267 -20.67 -17.12 -8.60
CA VAL A 267 -19.54 -18.10 -8.56
C VAL A 267 -18.68 -18.13 -9.83
N GLY A 268 -19.02 -17.37 -10.86
CA GLY A 268 -18.26 -17.32 -12.12
C GLY A 268 -18.64 -18.37 -13.17
N LYS A 269 -19.92 -18.74 -13.26
CA LYS A 269 -20.46 -19.71 -14.25
C LYS A 269 -20.05 -19.40 -15.70
N GLU A 270 -20.06 -18.12 -16.09
CA GLU A 270 -19.66 -17.71 -17.45
C GLU A 270 -18.17 -17.99 -17.73
N VAL A 271 -17.28 -17.74 -16.76
CA VAL A 271 -15.84 -18.00 -16.93
C VAL A 271 -15.59 -19.49 -17.14
N ILE A 272 -16.28 -20.34 -16.37
CA ILE A 272 -16.22 -21.80 -16.52
C ILE A 272 -16.78 -22.24 -17.89
N ALA A 273 -17.88 -21.65 -18.36
CA ALA A 273 -18.44 -21.93 -19.69
C ALA A 273 -17.47 -21.55 -20.83
N ARG A 274 -16.82 -20.38 -20.73
CA ARG A 274 -15.77 -19.95 -21.68
C ARG A 274 -14.59 -20.91 -21.67
N SER A 275 -14.17 -21.30 -20.46
CA SER A 275 -13.14 -22.33 -20.25
C SER A 275 -13.42 -23.64 -20.96
N LEU A 276 -14.66 -24.11 -20.85
CA LEU A 276 -15.10 -25.34 -21.47
C LEU A 276 -15.07 -25.24 -23.00
N HIS A 277 -15.54 -24.12 -23.54
CA HIS A 277 -15.49 -23.85 -24.98
C HIS A 277 -14.04 -23.84 -25.52
N LEU A 278 -13.14 -23.11 -24.87
CA LEU A 278 -11.74 -22.98 -25.28
C LEU A 278 -10.95 -24.31 -25.23
N ARG A 279 -11.41 -25.28 -24.43
CA ARG A 279 -10.82 -26.62 -24.35
C ARG A 279 -11.51 -27.65 -25.23
N SER A 280 -12.55 -27.24 -25.96
CA SER A 280 -13.25 -28.12 -26.87
C SER A 280 -12.64 -28.08 -28.27
N GLU A 281 -13.03 -29.05 -29.12
CA GLU A 281 -12.70 -29.04 -30.55
C GLU A 281 -13.23 -27.77 -31.27
N ARG A 282 -14.14 -27.02 -30.64
CA ARG A 282 -14.76 -25.79 -31.18
C ARG A 282 -14.11 -24.51 -30.67
N ALA A 283 -12.93 -24.56 -30.04
CA ALA A 283 -12.27 -23.39 -29.46
C ALA A 283 -12.00 -22.24 -30.46
N GLY A 284 -11.84 -22.55 -31.76
CA GLY A 284 -11.68 -21.56 -32.81
C GLY A 284 -12.99 -21.00 -33.38
N ALA A 285 -14.15 -21.50 -32.93
CA ALA A 285 -15.47 -21.10 -33.41
C ALA A 285 -16.12 -20.06 -32.47
N ALA A 286 -17.32 -19.60 -32.82
CA ALA A 286 -18.02 -18.58 -32.04
C ALA A 286 -18.46 -19.10 -30.66
N PHE A 287 -18.18 -18.32 -29.61
CA PHE A 287 -18.80 -18.45 -28.30
C PHE A 287 -19.81 -17.32 -28.10
N VAL A 288 -21.09 -17.68 -27.95
CA VAL A 288 -22.17 -16.71 -27.72
C VAL A 288 -22.72 -16.93 -26.31
N ALA A 289 -22.69 -15.89 -25.48
CA ALA A 289 -23.29 -15.91 -24.15
C ALA A 289 -24.59 -15.11 -24.13
N LEU A 290 -25.59 -15.63 -23.41
CA LEU A 290 -26.89 -14.99 -23.20
C LEU A 290 -27.32 -15.20 -21.74
N ASN A 291 -27.71 -14.12 -21.06
CA ASN A 291 -28.36 -14.20 -19.76
C ASN A 291 -29.88 -14.06 -19.93
N CYS A 292 -30.61 -15.13 -19.65
CA CYS A 292 -32.06 -15.19 -19.88
C CYS A 292 -32.83 -14.23 -18.96
N ALA A 293 -32.34 -13.98 -17.74
CA ALA A 293 -32.99 -13.08 -16.78
C ALA A 293 -32.94 -11.59 -17.20
N THR A 294 -32.02 -11.22 -18.10
CA THR A 294 -31.89 -9.82 -18.56
C THR A 294 -32.82 -9.45 -19.73
N ILE A 295 -33.52 -10.44 -20.30
CA ILE A 295 -34.34 -10.26 -21.49
C ILE A 295 -35.81 -10.40 -21.10
N PRO A 296 -36.69 -9.45 -21.48
CA PRO A 296 -38.13 -9.57 -21.26
C PRO A 296 -38.68 -10.87 -21.86
N HIS A 297 -39.59 -11.54 -21.16
CA HIS A 297 -40.17 -12.83 -21.58
C HIS A 297 -40.77 -12.78 -23.01
N ASP A 298 -41.33 -11.65 -23.43
CA ASP A 298 -41.91 -11.49 -24.76
C ASP A 298 -40.86 -11.44 -25.90
N LEU A 299 -39.60 -11.13 -25.57
CA LEU A 299 -38.51 -10.97 -26.54
C LEU A 299 -37.51 -12.13 -26.52
N ILE A 300 -37.55 -12.99 -25.50
CA ILE A 300 -36.55 -14.04 -25.32
C ILE A 300 -36.54 -15.05 -26.47
N GLU A 301 -37.72 -15.41 -26.99
CA GLU A 301 -37.86 -16.33 -28.11
C GLU A 301 -37.26 -15.72 -29.39
N ALA A 302 -37.56 -14.45 -29.66
CA ALA A 302 -37.05 -13.72 -30.82
C ALA A 302 -35.52 -13.51 -30.75
N GLU A 303 -34.95 -13.25 -29.57
CA GLU A 303 -33.49 -13.15 -29.41
C GLU A 303 -32.81 -14.52 -29.61
N LEU A 304 -33.35 -15.60 -29.05
CA LEU A 304 -32.75 -16.94 -29.14
C LEU A 304 -32.82 -17.51 -30.56
N PHE A 305 -34.00 -17.52 -31.16
CA PHE A 305 -34.30 -18.24 -32.41
C PHE A 305 -34.39 -17.32 -33.63
N GLY A 306 -34.43 -16.00 -33.43
CA GLY A 306 -34.57 -15.02 -34.50
C GLY A 306 -36.03 -14.70 -34.80
N VAL A 307 -36.24 -13.65 -35.58
CA VAL A 307 -37.56 -13.18 -35.97
C VAL A 307 -37.59 -12.88 -37.46
N GLU A 308 -38.69 -13.26 -38.11
CA GLU A 308 -38.95 -12.93 -39.51
C GLU A 308 -39.79 -11.65 -39.63
N LYS A 309 -39.66 -10.95 -40.76
CA LYS A 309 -40.36 -9.67 -40.95
C LYS A 309 -41.88 -9.87 -40.81
N GLY A 310 -42.51 -9.07 -39.96
CA GLY A 310 -43.96 -9.09 -39.75
C GLY A 310 -44.48 -10.09 -38.70
N ALA A 311 -43.60 -10.74 -37.94
CA ALA A 311 -44.01 -11.72 -36.92
C ALA A 311 -44.76 -11.13 -35.71
N TYR A 312 -44.53 -9.85 -35.36
CA TYR A 312 -45.24 -9.11 -34.30
C TYR A 312 -45.18 -7.58 -34.54
N THR A 313 -45.95 -6.80 -33.78
CA THR A 313 -45.95 -5.32 -33.82
C THR A 313 -44.58 -4.76 -33.41
N GLY A 314 -43.72 -4.47 -34.40
CA GLY A 314 -42.35 -3.99 -34.19
C GLY A 314 -41.28 -4.69 -35.04
N ALA A 315 -41.59 -5.85 -35.65
CA ALA A 315 -40.67 -6.61 -36.50
C ALA A 315 -40.55 -6.01 -37.92
N GLN A 316 -39.97 -4.80 -38.04
CA GLN A 316 -39.79 -4.12 -39.34
C GLN A 316 -38.73 -4.80 -40.23
N GLN A 317 -37.77 -5.50 -39.63
CA GLN A 317 -36.68 -6.21 -40.31
C GLN A 317 -36.51 -7.61 -39.72
N ALA A 318 -36.10 -8.57 -40.55
CA ALA A 318 -35.74 -9.91 -40.09
C ALA A 318 -34.39 -9.87 -39.35
N ARG A 319 -34.27 -10.63 -38.25
CA ARG A 319 -33.06 -10.66 -37.42
C ARG A 319 -32.70 -12.11 -37.06
N MET A 320 -31.42 -12.45 -37.26
CA MET A 320 -30.88 -13.76 -36.87
C MET A 320 -30.87 -13.94 -35.36
N GLY A 321 -31.25 -15.12 -34.91
CA GLY A 321 -31.20 -15.51 -33.49
C GLY A 321 -29.79 -15.82 -32.99
N ARG A 322 -29.64 -15.95 -31.66
CA ARG A 322 -28.38 -16.36 -31.03
C ARG A 322 -27.94 -17.77 -31.43
N PHE A 323 -28.87 -18.69 -31.68
CA PHE A 323 -28.54 -20.02 -32.19
C PHE A 323 -27.89 -19.98 -33.58
N GLU A 324 -28.45 -19.19 -34.50
CA GLU A 324 -27.86 -19.01 -35.84
C GLU A 324 -26.46 -18.39 -35.75
N ARG A 325 -26.25 -17.42 -34.84
CA ARG A 325 -24.94 -16.77 -34.61
C ARG A 325 -23.91 -17.69 -33.97
N ALA A 326 -24.35 -18.70 -33.22
CA ALA A 326 -23.49 -19.68 -32.55
C ALA A 326 -23.25 -20.93 -33.40
N ASN A 327 -23.74 -20.97 -34.64
CA ASN A 327 -23.64 -22.13 -35.52
C ASN A 327 -22.17 -22.55 -35.73
N GLY A 328 -21.87 -23.85 -35.58
CA GLY A 328 -20.52 -24.42 -35.57
C GLY A 328 -19.74 -24.20 -34.28
N GLY A 329 -20.29 -23.43 -33.33
CA GLY A 329 -19.66 -23.00 -32.09
C GLY A 329 -20.38 -23.48 -30.84
N THR A 330 -20.48 -22.60 -29.84
CA THR A 330 -21.05 -22.86 -28.51
C THR A 330 -21.96 -21.73 -28.06
N LEU A 331 -23.13 -22.07 -27.54
CA LEU A 331 -24.08 -21.14 -26.92
C LEU A 331 -24.15 -21.40 -25.41
N PHE A 332 -23.85 -20.37 -24.63
CA PHE A 332 -24.00 -20.35 -23.18
C PHE A 332 -25.31 -19.65 -22.80
N LEU A 333 -26.15 -20.33 -22.01
CA LEU A 333 -27.44 -19.86 -21.52
C LEU A 333 -27.38 -19.77 -20.00
N ASP A 334 -27.27 -18.56 -19.46
CA ASP A 334 -27.34 -18.31 -18.01
C ASP A 334 -28.78 -18.11 -17.57
N GLU A 335 -29.08 -18.58 -16.36
CA GLU A 335 -30.41 -18.60 -15.75
C GLU A 335 -31.49 -19.24 -16.65
N ILE A 336 -31.22 -20.48 -17.12
CA ILE A 336 -32.09 -21.22 -18.06
C ILE A 336 -33.53 -21.42 -17.56
N VAL A 337 -33.76 -21.36 -16.24
CA VAL A 337 -35.08 -21.50 -15.63
C VAL A 337 -36.05 -20.38 -16.03
N GLU A 338 -35.54 -19.21 -16.45
CA GLU A 338 -36.32 -18.05 -16.86
C GLU A 338 -36.92 -18.15 -18.29
N LEU A 339 -36.63 -19.24 -19.00
CA LEU A 339 -37.20 -19.47 -20.32
C LEU A 339 -38.73 -19.65 -20.28
N THR A 340 -39.43 -18.99 -21.19
CA THR A 340 -40.87 -19.21 -21.38
C THR A 340 -41.14 -20.65 -21.86
N PRO A 341 -42.33 -21.22 -21.59
CA PRO A 341 -42.66 -22.59 -21.99
C PRO A 341 -42.50 -22.84 -23.51
N ARG A 342 -42.77 -21.81 -24.32
CA ARG A 342 -42.59 -21.85 -25.77
C ARG A 342 -41.11 -21.85 -26.16
N ALA A 343 -40.29 -21.00 -25.55
CA ALA A 343 -38.84 -21.02 -25.76
C ALA A 343 -38.21 -22.36 -25.31
N GLN A 344 -38.71 -22.97 -24.22
CA GLN A 344 -38.29 -24.30 -23.78
C GLN A 344 -38.60 -25.38 -24.84
N ALA A 345 -39.77 -25.32 -25.48
CA ALA A 345 -40.14 -26.24 -26.56
C ALA A 345 -39.22 -26.10 -27.78
N SER A 346 -38.95 -24.86 -28.21
CA SER A 346 -38.03 -24.59 -29.33
C SER A 346 -36.60 -25.01 -29.02
N LEU A 347 -36.13 -24.79 -27.77
CA LEU A 347 -34.82 -25.24 -27.32
C LEU A 347 -34.69 -26.77 -27.35
N LEU A 348 -35.74 -27.49 -26.92
CA LEU A 348 -35.77 -28.95 -26.97
C LEU A 348 -35.61 -29.45 -28.40
N ARG A 349 -36.32 -28.84 -29.36
CA ARG A 349 -36.22 -29.20 -30.78
C ARG A 349 -34.80 -29.01 -31.32
N VAL A 350 -34.15 -27.90 -30.98
CA VAL A 350 -32.74 -27.66 -31.35
C VAL A 350 -31.82 -28.73 -30.76
N LEU A 351 -32.00 -29.10 -29.49
CA LEU A 351 -31.15 -30.09 -28.81
C LEU A 351 -31.38 -31.54 -29.29
N GLN A 352 -32.55 -31.85 -29.85
CA GLN A 352 -32.90 -33.18 -30.33
C GLN A 352 -32.62 -33.36 -31.83
N GLU A 353 -33.06 -32.40 -32.64
CA GLU A 353 -33.09 -32.49 -34.11
C GLU A 353 -32.00 -31.64 -34.78
N GLY A 354 -31.39 -30.69 -34.06
CA GLY A 354 -30.48 -29.70 -34.67
C GLY A 354 -31.21 -28.65 -35.51
N GLU A 355 -32.52 -28.51 -35.33
CA GLU A 355 -33.38 -27.67 -36.17
C GLU A 355 -34.00 -26.52 -35.39
N LEU A 356 -34.09 -25.35 -36.03
CA LEU A 356 -34.85 -24.19 -35.52
C LEU A 356 -35.71 -23.54 -36.60
N GLU A 357 -36.74 -22.84 -36.14
CA GLU A 357 -37.59 -21.95 -36.93
C GLU A 357 -37.58 -20.57 -36.29
N ARG A 358 -37.55 -19.51 -37.11
CA ARG A 358 -37.67 -18.13 -36.59
C ARG A 358 -39.10 -17.87 -36.17
N VAL A 359 -39.28 -16.95 -35.22
CA VAL A 359 -40.63 -16.52 -34.83
C VAL A 359 -41.34 -15.92 -36.04
N GLY A 360 -42.48 -16.51 -36.40
CA GLY A 360 -43.30 -16.11 -37.56
C GLY A 360 -42.84 -16.68 -38.91
N ASP A 361 -41.84 -17.56 -38.94
CA ASP A 361 -41.38 -18.25 -40.15
C ASP A 361 -41.81 -19.73 -40.15
N THR A 362 -41.99 -20.30 -41.33
CA THR A 362 -42.26 -21.75 -41.52
C THR A 362 -41.05 -22.49 -42.06
N ARG A 363 -39.97 -21.77 -42.41
CA ARG A 363 -38.74 -22.39 -42.91
C ARG A 363 -37.89 -22.92 -41.77
N THR A 364 -37.70 -24.23 -41.75
CA THR A 364 -36.77 -24.90 -40.84
C THR A 364 -35.32 -24.69 -41.27
N ARG A 365 -34.43 -24.50 -40.29
CA ARG A 365 -32.99 -24.26 -40.47
C ARG A 365 -32.19 -25.22 -39.60
N GLN A 366 -31.19 -25.85 -40.20
CA GLN A 366 -30.26 -26.76 -39.52
C GLN A 366 -29.12 -25.95 -38.86
N VAL A 367 -28.82 -26.25 -37.59
CA VAL A 367 -27.75 -25.64 -36.80
C VAL A 367 -26.99 -26.70 -36.00
N ASP A 368 -25.66 -26.55 -35.93
CA ASP A 368 -24.80 -27.37 -35.08
C ASP A 368 -24.22 -26.52 -33.94
N VAL A 369 -24.89 -26.51 -32.80
CA VAL A 369 -24.53 -25.68 -31.65
C VAL A 369 -24.35 -26.53 -30.40
N ARG A 370 -23.19 -26.41 -29.75
CA ARG A 370 -22.99 -26.99 -28.42
C ARG A 370 -23.66 -26.08 -27.40
N VAL A 371 -24.51 -26.64 -26.55
CA VAL A 371 -25.22 -25.87 -25.51
C VAL A 371 -24.59 -26.09 -24.14
N ILE A 372 -24.30 -25.00 -23.46
CA ILE A 372 -23.94 -24.97 -22.04
C ILE A 372 -25.04 -24.18 -21.33
N ALA A 373 -25.76 -24.81 -20.41
CA ALA A 373 -26.80 -24.15 -19.63
C ALA A 373 -26.29 -23.92 -18.20
N ALA A 374 -26.76 -22.85 -17.56
CA ALA A 374 -26.45 -22.53 -16.18
C ALA A 374 -27.71 -22.11 -15.41
N THR A 375 -27.73 -22.40 -14.12
CA THR A 375 -28.79 -21.98 -13.19
C THR A 375 -28.26 -21.94 -11.75
N HIS A 376 -28.84 -21.07 -10.93
CA HIS A 376 -28.68 -21.15 -9.47
C HIS A 376 -29.84 -21.90 -8.79
N GLU A 377 -31.00 -22.02 -9.44
CA GLU A 377 -32.15 -22.76 -8.93
C GLU A 377 -32.03 -24.28 -9.13
N ASP A 378 -32.69 -25.03 -8.24
CA ASP A 378 -32.90 -26.46 -8.37
C ASP A 378 -33.91 -26.75 -9.50
N LEU A 379 -33.38 -27.18 -10.65
CA LEU A 379 -34.19 -27.53 -11.83
C LEU A 379 -35.14 -28.71 -11.58
N GLU A 380 -34.80 -29.65 -10.70
CA GLU A 380 -35.72 -30.77 -10.39
C GLU A 380 -36.97 -30.26 -9.67
N GLN A 381 -36.80 -29.29 -8.78
CA GLN A 381 -37.93 -28.61 -8.13
C GLN A 381 -38.73 -27.76 -9.12
N ALA A 382 -38.07 -27.04 -10.02
CA ALA A 382 -38.76 -26.26 -11.06
C ALA A 382 -39.61 -27.15 -11.97
N VAL A 383 -39.15 -28.37 -12.28
CA VAL A 383 -39.92 -29.38 -13.02
C VAL A 383 -41.13 -29.85 -12.22
N LYS A 384 -40.97 -30.19 -10.94
CA LYS A 384 -42.09 -30.62 -10.06
C LYS A 384 -43.16 -29.54 -9.91
N GLN A 385 -42.76 -28.27 -9.96
CA GLN A 385 -43.65 -27.10 -9.89
C GLN A 385 -44.30 -26.74 -11.24
N GLY A 386 -43.97 -27.44 -12.33
CA GLY A 386 -44.49 -27.16 -13.67
C GLY A 386 -43.92 -25.91 -14.35
N ARG A 387 -42.87 -25.29 -13.78
CA ARG A 387 -42.18 -24.12 -14.36
C ARG A 387 -41.21 -24.51 -15.47
N PHE A 388 -40.68 -25.74 -15.41
CA PHE A 388 -39.72 -26.25 -16.38
C PHE A 388 -40.16 -27.61 -16.94
N ARG A 389 -39.97 -27.84 -18.23
CA ARG A 389 -40.37 -29.12 -18.85
C ARG A 389 -39.42 -30.26 -18.47
N ALA A 390 -39.99 -31.42 -18.12
CA ALA A 390 -39.24 -32.60 -17.74
C ALA A 390 -38.36 -33.14 -18.89
N ASP A 391 -38.86 -33.14 -20.13
CA ASP A 391 -38.13 -33.62 -21.30
C ASP A 391 -36.87 -32.78 -21.60
N LEU A 392 -36.98 -31.46 -21.52
CA LEU A 392 -35.85 -30.54 -21.66
C LEU A 392 -34.84 -30.71 -20.52
N PHE A 393 -35.32 -30.87 -19.27
CA PHE A 393 -34.45 -31.12 -18.13
C PHE A 393 -33.55 -32.35 -18.35
N TYR A 394 -34.12 -33.49 -18.76
CA TYR A 394 -33.33 -34.70 -19.03
C TYR A 394 -32.32 -34.53 -20.17
N ARG A 395 -32.60 -33.66 -21.15
CA ARG A 395 -31.68 -33.38 -22.27
C ARG A 395 -30.55 -32.40 -21.90
N LEU A 396 -30.77 -31.54 -20.91
CA LEU A 396 -29.76 -30.62 -20.38
C LEU A 396 -28.92 -31.26 -19.28
N ASN A 397 -29.54 -32.07 -18.41
CA ASN A 397 -28.91 -32.74 -17.28
C ASN A 397 -28.12 -34.02 -17.69
N VAL A 398 -27.54 -34.02 -18.90
CA VAL A 398 -26.68 -35.11 -19.37
C VAL A 398 -25.34 -35.09 -18.64
N PHE A 399 -24.80 -33.90 -18.39
CA PHE A 399 -23.58 -33.73 -17.62
C PHE A 399 -23.70 -32.53 -16.66
N PRO A 400 -24.20 -32.75 -15.43
CA PRO A 400 -24.22 -31.71 -14.40
C PRO A 400 -22.82 -31.47 -13.82
N VAL A 401 -22.44 -30.19 -13.71
CA VAL A 401 -21.22 -29.75 -13.03
C VAL A 401 -21.59 -28.74 -11.96
N ARG A 402 -21.39 -29.13 -10.69
CA ARG A 402 -21.54 -28.21 -9.56
C ARG A 402 -20.28 -27.38 -9.39
N ILE A 403 -20.44 -26.05 -9.46
CA ILE A 403 -19.41 -25.09 -9.12
C ILE A 403 -19.53 -24.76 -7.63
N PRO A 404 -18.48 -24.98 -6.83
CA PRO A 404 -18.53 -24.72 -5.39
C PRO A 404 -18.67 -23.23 -5.09
N ALA A 405 -19.44 -22.90 -4.05
CA ALA A 405 -19.52 -21.55 -3.52
C ALA A 405 -18.18 -21.15 -2.86
N LEU A 406 -17.91 -19.85 -2.71
CA LEU A 406 -16.65 -19.33 -2.19
C LEU A 406 -16.36 -19.82 -0.77
N ARG A 407 -17.40 -19.96 0.07
CA ARG A 407 -17.30 -20.54 1.42
C ARG A 407 -16.87 -22.01 1.45
N GLU A 408 -17.06 -22.75 0.36
CA GLU A 408 -16.61 -24.16 0.22
C GLU A 408 -15.15 -24.24 -0.28
N ARG A 409 -14.56 -23.09 -0.65
CA ARG A 409 -13.20 -22.96 -1.18
C ARG A 409 -12.44 -21.78 -0.58
N ARG A 410 -12.50 -21.65 0.75
CA ARG A 410 -11.89 -20.51 1.49
C ARG A 410 -10.39 -20.35 1.22
N GLU A 411 -9.68 -21.44 0.94
CA GLU A 411 -8.27 -21.45 0.53
C GLU A 411 -7.99 -20.63 -0.75
N ASP A 412 -8.99 -20.44 -1.61
CA ASP A 412 -8.87 -19.67 -2.86
C ASP A 412 -9.04 -18.17 -2.65
N ILE A 413 -9.57 -17.74 -1.50
CA ILE A 413 -9.88 -16.33 -1.21
C ILE A 413 -8.63 -15.43 -1.29
N PRO A 414 -7.48 -15.79 -0.67
CA PRO A 414 -6.28 -14.94 -0.76
C PRO A 414 -5.79 -14.74 -2.19
N LEU A 415 -5.83 -15.79 -3.02
CA LEU A 415 -5.43 -15.73 -4.43
C LEU A 415 -6.35 -14.82 -5.25
N LEU A 416 -7.65 -14.88 -4.98
CA LEU A 416 -8.64 -14.01 -5.64
C LEU A 416 -8.44 -12.55 -5.23
N ILE A 417 -8.19 -12.29 -3.95
CA ILE A 417 -7.92 -10.94 -3.42
C ILE A 417 -6.69 -10.35 -4.11
N GLU A 418 -5.58 -11.08 -4.16
CA GLU A 418 -4.34 -10.62 -4.80
C GLU A 418 -4.58 -10.23 -6.27
N HIS A 419 -5.31 -11.06 -7.00
CA HIS A 419 -5.65 -10.78 -8.39
C HIS A 419 -6.51 -9.51 -8.55
N PHE A 420 -7.56 -9.36 -7.74
CA PHE A 420 -8.42 -8.18 -7.83
C PHE A 420 -7.66 -6.91 -7.48
N LEU A 421 -6.85 -6.93 -6.41
CA LEU A 421 -6.03 -5.78 -6.03
C LEU A 421 -5.06 -5.39 -7.14
N ALA A 422 -4.35 -6.34 -7.74
CA ALA A 422 -3.42 -6.05 -8.84
C ALA A 422 -4.11 -5.37 -10.03
N ARG A 423 -5.32 -5.83 -10.39
CA ARG A 423 -6.12 -5.25 -11.48
C ARG A 423 -6.68 -3.87 -11.11
N LEU A 424 -7.15 -3.70 -9.88
CA LEU A 424 -7.72 -2.45 -9.38
C LEU A 424 -6.65 -1.37 -9.19
N HIS A 425 -5.44 -1.74 -8.76
CA HIS A 425 -4.32 -0.79 -8.66
C HIS A 425 -3.97 -0.19 -10.02
N GLU A 426 -4.00 -1.00 -11.07
CA GLU A 426 -3.76 -0.57 -12.45
C GLU A 426 -4.89 0.34 -12.97
N SER A 427 -6.16 0.02 -12.67
CA SER A 427 -7.29 0.82 -13.15
C SER A 427 -7.47 2.16 -12.44
N TYR A 428 -7.19 2.23 -11.13
CA TYR A 428 -7.35 3.44 -10.33
C TYR A 428 -6.07 4.27 -10.19
N GLY A 429 -4.92 3.77 -10.66
CA GLY A 429 -3.63 4.46 -10.52
C GLY A 429 -3.20 4.63 -9.06
N LYS A 430 -3.59 3.70 -8.19
CA LYS A 430 -3.41 3.75 -6.73
C LYS A 430 -2.80 2.44 -6.25
N LYS A 431 -1.94 2.48 -5.23
CA LYS A 431 -1.31 1.28 -4.67
C LYS A 431 -1.59 1.17 -3.18
N THR A 432 -2.20 0.07 -2.76
CA THR A 432 -2.32 -0.29 -1.34
C THR A 432 -1.26 -1.33 -0.97
N ARG A 433 -0.95 -1.46 0.32
CA ARG A 433 -0.03 -2.50 0.84
C ARG A 433 -0.66 -3.89 0.97
N GLY A 434 -1.83 -4.10 0.35
CA GLY A 434 -2.66 -5.28 0.57
C GLY A 434 -3.65 -5.09 1.73
N LEU A 435 -4.27 -6.18 2.16
CA LEU A 435 -5.16 -6.20 3.32
C LEU A 435 -4.34 -6.23 4.61
N SER A 436 -4.88 -5.65 5.69
CA SER A 436 -4.38 -5.96 7.03
C SER A 436 -4.71 -7.40 7.41
N ASP A 437 -3.97 -7.99 8.34
CA ASP A 437 -4.20 -9.37 8.79
C ASP A 437 -5.63 -9.58 9.30
N ARG A 438 -6.15 -8.60 10.06
CA ARG A 438 -7.54 -8.61 10.55
C ARG A 438 -8.57 -8.56 9.41
N ALA A 439 -8.29 -7.79 8.35
CA ALA A 439 -9.16 -7.74 7.18
C ALA A 439 -9.14 -9.06 6.40
N MET A 440 -7.96 -9.67 6.25
CA MET A 440 -7.81 -10.99 5.62
C MET A 440 -8.55 -12.08 6.41
N GLU A 441 -8.39 -12.09 7.74
CA GLU A 441 -9.10 -13.03 8.62
C GLU A 441 -10.62 -12.87 8.52
N ALA A 442 -11.13 -11.64 8.51
CA ALA A 442 -12.55 -11.38 8.31
C ALA A 442 -13.04 -11.91 6.95
N CYS A 443 -12.27 -11.72 5.87
CA CYS A 443 -12.58 -12.27 4.56
C CYS A 443 -12.61 -13.81 4.56
N LEU A 444 -11.75 -14.48 5.31
CA LEU A 444 -11.74 -15.95 5.42
C LEU A 444 -12.92 -16.50 6.22
N HIS A 445 -13.48 -15.72 7.15
CA HIS A 445 -14.60 -16.14 8.01
C HIS A 445 -15.98 -15.81 7.44
N TYR A 446 -16.06 -14.84 6.53
CA TYR A 446 -17.31 -14.44 5.89
C TYR A 446 -17.89 -15.54 4.97
N ASP A 447 -19.22 -15.63 4.90
CA ASP A 447 -19.92 -16.69 4.15
C ASP A 447 -20.07 -16.40 2.64
N TRP A 448 -19.82 -15.16 2.22
CA TRP A 448 -19.82 -14.73 0.81
C TRP A 448 -21.10 -15.09 0.03
N PRO A 449 -22.28 -14.58 0.43
CA PRO A 449 -23.54 -14.85 -0.28
C PRO A 449 -23.53 -14.42 -1.75
N GLY A 450 -22.77 -13.37 -2.11
CA GLY A 450 -22.56 -12.93 -3.49
C GLY A 450 -21.29 -13.47 -4.14
N ASN A 451 -20.61 -14.42 -3.50
CA ASN A 451 -19.44 -15.14 -3.99
C ASN A 451 -18.36 -14.20 -4.56
N ILE A 452 -17.84 -14.49 -5.77
CA ILE A 452 -16.73 -13.75 -6.38
C ILE A 452 -17.13 -12.31 -6.72
N ARG A 453 -18.39 -12.10 -7.14
CA ARG A 453 -18.90 -10.77 -7.49
C ARG A 453 -18.94 -9.83 -6.28
N GLU A 454 -19.33 -10.36 -5.13
CA GLU A 454 -19.29 -9.61 -3.87
C GLU A 454 -17.86 -9.33 -3.42
N LEU A 455 -16.97 -10.33 -3.52
CA LEU A 455 -15.54 -10.15 -3.21
C LEU A 455 -14.91 -9.05 -4.05
N GLU A 456 -15.15 -9.05 -5.36
CA GLU A 456 -14.67 -8.03 -6.30
C GLU A 456 -15.13 -6.63 -5.89
N ASN A 457 -16.43 -6.47 -5.61
CA ASN A 457 -17.01 -5.19 -5.19
C ASN A 457 -16.42 -4.70 -3.85
N LEU A 458 -16.21 -5.62 -2.90
CA LEU A 458 -15.61 -5.29 -1.60
C LEU A 458 -14.14 -4.86 -1.74
N MET A 459 -13.37 -5.52 -2.61
CA MET A 459 -11.99 -5.13 -2.89
C MET A 459 -11.92 -3.77 -3.58
N GLU A 460 -12.79 -3.50 -4.55
CA GLU A 460 -12.90 -2.20 -5.22
C GLU A 460 -13.18 -1.09 -4.22
N ARG A 461 -14.19 -1.29 -3.36
CA ARG A 461 -14.49 -0.37 -2.25
C ARG A 461 -13.28 -0.15 -1.34
N GLY A 462 -12.59 -1.22 -0.95
CA GLY A 462 -11.40 -1.14 -0.10
C GLY A 462 -10.29 -0.28 -0.70
N VAL A 463 -10.02 -0.42 -2.01
CA VAL A 463 -9.04 0.38 -2.74
C VAL A 463 -9.46 1.85 -2.85
N ILE A 464 -10.76 2.12 -3.06
CA ILE A 464 -11.27 3.49 -3.15
C ILE A 464 -11.11 4.22 -1.81
N ILE A 465 -11.51 3.59 -0.71
CA ILE A 465 -11.55 4.20 0.64
C ILE A 465 -10.15 4.39 1.24
N THR A 466 -9.24 3.43 1.06
CA THR A 466 -7.94 3.39 1.75
C THR A 466 -6.93 4.31 1.08
N ASP A 467 -6.25 5.22 1.77
CA ASP A 467 -5.25 6.11 1.15
C ASP A 467 -4.07 5.37 0.49
N ASP A 468 -3.34 6.09 -0.39
CA ASP A 468 -2.21 5.52 -1.13
C ASP A 468 -1.10 5.04 -0.18
N ASN A 469 -0.53 3.88 -0.51
CA ASN A 469 0.49 3.16 0.25
C ASN A 469 0.09 2.76 1.70
N GLN A 470 -1.21 2.70 2.01
CA GLN A 470 -1.72 2.14 3.26
C GLN A 470 -2.30 0.73 3.09
N SER A 471 -2.44 -0.01 4.19
CA SER A 471 -3.09 -1.32 4.22
C SER A 471 -4.61 -1.16 4.32
N ILE A 472 -5.36 -1.99 3.58
CA ILE A 472 -6.83 -1.98 3.62
C ILE A 472 -7.29 -2.55 4.96
N ALA A 473 -7.91 -1.70 5.78
CA ALA A 473 -8.43 -2.06 7.09
C ALA A 473 -9.77 -2.82 6.98
N VAL A 474 -10.13 -3.55 8.04
CA VAL A 474 -11.37 -4.33 8.10
C VAL A 474 -12.61 -3.45 7.94
N ASP A 475 -12.60 -2.24 8.53
CA ASP A 475 -13.73 -1.30 8.49
C ASP A 475 -13.99 -0.74 7.08
N ALA A 476 -12.95 -0.70 6.23
CA ALA A 476 -13.09 -0.28 4.84
C ALA A 476 -13.89 -1.31 4.03
N LEU A 477 -13.77 -2.59 4.37
CA LEU A 477 -14.48 -3.70 3.75
C LEU A 477 -15.85 -3.92 4.40
N PHE A 478 -15.89 -4.06 5.73
CA PHE A 478 -17.08 -4.43 6.50
C PHE A 478 -17.46 -3.30 7.47
N PRO A 479 -18.14 -2.24 7.02
CA PRO A 479 -18.51 -1.10 7.87
C PRO A 479 -19.51 -1.45 8.99
N HIS A 480 -20.11 -2.63 8.92
CA HIS A 480 -21.08 -3.16 9.89
C HIS A 480 -20.62 -4.48 10.49
N ALA A 481 -19.33 -4.84 10.35
CA ALA A 481 -18.82 -5.96 11.12
C ALA A 481 -18.99 -5.64 12.61
N PRO A 482 -19.58 -6.53 13.41
CA PRO A 482 -19.57 -6.35 14.85
C PRO A 482 -18.11 -6.18 15.27
N ALA A 483 -17.84 -5.17 16.11
CA ALA A 483 -16.61 -5.16 16.88
C ALA A 483 -16.56 -6.55 17.55
N ALA A 484 -15.44 -7.25 17.44
CA ALA A 484 -15.32 -8.56 18.07
C ALA A 484 -15.48 -8.35 19.57
N ASP A 485 -16.69 -8.60 20.09
CA ASP A 485 -17.08 -8.33 21.49
C ASP A 485 -16.34 -9.28 22.47
N ASP A 486 -15.60 -10.26 21.95
CA ASP A 486 -14.79 -11.22 22.69
C ASP A 486 -13.28 -10.98 22.49
N CYS A 487 -12.82 -9.74 22.54
CA CYS A 487 -11.37 -9.47 22.59
C CYS A 487 -10.87 -9.61 24.04
N ILE A 488 -9.81 -10.37 24.26
CA ILE A 488 -9.09 -10.35 25.54
C ILE A 488 -7.95 -9.34 25.40
N GLY A 489 -8.10 -8.18 26.04
CA GLY A 489 -7.09 -7.13 26.10
C GLY A 489 -6.03 -7.38 27.18
N LEU A 490 -4.95 -6.60 27.13
CA LEU A 490 -3.93 -6.56 28.18
C LEU A 490 -4.16 -5.32 29.04
N GLY A 491 -4.39 -5.52 30.34
CA GLY A 491 -4.44 -4.46 31.33
C GLY A 491 -3.06 -3.82 31.52
N ASN A 492 -3.03 -2.59 32.06
CA ASN A 492 -1.78 -1.88 32.37
C ASN A 492 -0.91 -2.60 33.43
N ASP A 493 -1.44 -3.61 34.10
CA ASP A 493 -0.75 -4.50 35.03
C ASP A 493 -0.25 -5.81 34.37
N GLY A 494 -0.39 -5.93 33.05
CA GLY A 494 0.04 -7.10 32.27
C GLY A 494 -0.88 -8.31 32.37
N ARG A 495 -2.10 -8.16 32.93
CA ARG A 495 -3.08 -9.25 32.99
C ARG A 495 -4.00 -9.24 31.77
N LEU A 496 -4.43 -10.44 31.37
CA LEU A 496 -5.46 -10.62 30.35
C LEU A 496 -6.82 -10.23 30.93
N VAL A 497 -7.45 -9.21 30.37
CA VAL A 497 -8.77 -8.70 30.75
C VAL A 497 -9.68 -8.90 29.56
N ALA A 498 -10.81 -9.59 29.72
CA ALA A 498 -11.83 -9.60 28.68
C ALA A 498 -12.27 -8.15 28.45
N ASP A 499 -12.12 -7.65 27.22
CA ASP A 499 -12.48 -6.30 26.79
C ASP A 499 -14.01 -6.22 26.71
N HIS A 500 -14.68 -6.43 27.83
CA HIS A 500 -15.97 -5.81 28.04
C HIS A 500 -15.65 -4.34 28.28
N ALA A 501 -15.66 -3.54 27.21
CA ALA A 501 -15.88 -2.11 27.34
C ALA A 501 -16.98 -1.96 28.39
N PRO A 502 -16.77 -1.25 29.52
CA PRO A 502 -17.78 -1.15 30.56
C PRO A 502 -18.89 -0.26 30.01
N GLY A 503 -19.77 -0.85 29.20
CA GLY A 503 -21.10 -0.34 28.96
C GLY A 503 -21.71 -0.09 30.32
N ALA A 504 -22.44 1.02 30.45
CA ALA A 504 -22.91 1.54 31.72
C ALA A 504 -23.56 0.49 32.67
N ALA A 505 -24.02 -0.64 32.14
CA ALA A 505 -24.54 -1.78 32.90
C ALA A 505 -23.60 -2.39 33.97
N GLY A 506 -22.27 -2.43 33.75
CA GLY A 506 -21.36 -3.19 34.62
C GLY A 506 -21.19 -2.61 36.03
N TRP A 507 -20.99 -1.29 36.14
CA TRP A 507 -20.89 -0.61 37.42
C TRP A 507 -22.28 -0.37 38.06
N ILE A 508 -23.32 -0.23 37.23
CA ILE A 508 -24.71 -0.14 37.73
C ILE A 508 -25.10 -1.42 38.46
N ALA A 509 -24.76 -2.60 37.93
CA ALA A 509 -24.99 -3.87 38.62
C ALA A 509 -24.25 -3.92 39.96
N GLN A 510 -22.98 -3.48 40.02
CA GLN A 510 -22.21 -3.44 41.27
C GLN A 510 -22.81 -2.49 42.32
N ILE A 511 -23.36 -1.34 41.91
CA ILE A 511 -24.00 -0.38 42.83
C ILE A 511 -25.34 -0.91 43.35
N ILE A 512 -26.09 -1.62 42.52
CA ILE A 512 -27.34 -2.27 42.94
C ILE A 512 -27.03 -3.42 43.91
N ASP A 513 -26.03 -4.24 43.60
CA ASP A 513 -25.60 -5.36 44.44
C ASP A 513 -24.96 -4.90 45.76
N SER A 514 -24.35 -3.71 45.81
CA SER A 514 -23.82 -3.12 47.05
C SER A 514 -24.91 -2.57 47.98
N GLY A 515 -26.19 -2.63 47.58
CA GLY A 515 -27.33 -2.22 48.41
C GLY A 515 -27.33 -0.73 48.79
N THR A 516 -26.57 0.09 48.06
CA THR A 516 -26.37 1.50 48.40
C THR A 516 -27.53 2.33 47.84
N SER A 517 -28.11 3.21 48.66
CA SER A 517 -29.24 4.04 48.19
C SER A 517 -28.78 5.02 47.12
N LEU A 518 -29.68 5.34 46.18
CA LEU A 518 -29.41 6.30 45.10
C LEU A 518 -28.93 7.66 45.66
N GLU A 519 -29.49 8.09 46.79
CA GLU A 519 -29.11 9.33 47.47
C GLU A 519 -27.68 9.29 48.02
N ALA A 520 -27.24 8.15 48.56
CA ALA A 520 -25.88 7.98 49.06
C ALA A 520 -24.84 7.93 47.94
N VAL A 521 -25.19 7.30 46.80
CA VAL A 521 -24.37 7.29 45.59
C VAL A 521 -24.24 8.70 45.02
N GLU A 522 -25.35 9.44 44.94
CA GLU A 522 -25.36 10.84 44.49
C GLU A 522 -24.52 11.74 45.41
N ALA A 523 -24.64 11.58 46.73
CA ALA A 523 -23.85 12.34 47.71
C ALA A 523 -22.34 12.05 47.60
N ALA A 524 -21.96 10.78 47.45
CA ALA A 524 -20.57 10.38 47.29
C ALA A 524 -19.96 10.93 45.99
N LEU A 525 -20.71 10.88 44.89
CA LEU A 525 -20.31 11.47 43.59
C LEU A 525 -20.10 12.99 43.70
N MET A 526 -21.01 13.69 44.38
CA MET A 526 -20.88 15.14 44.59
C MET A 526 -19.66 15.49 45.45
N GLN A 527 -19.41 14.74 46.52
CA GLN A 527 -18.26 14.94 47.40
C GLN A 527 -16.93 14.66 46.71
N GLU A 528 -16.84 13.60 45.91
CA GLU A 528 -15.66 13.27 45.12
C GLU A 528 -15.38 14.35 44.06
N ALA A 529 -16.41 14.82 43.36
CA ALA A 529 -16.27 15.92 42.40
C ALA A 529 -15.80 17.22 43.07
N MET A 530 -16.32 17.55 44.25
CA MET A 530 -15.88 18.71 45.04
C MET A 530 -14.42 18.57 45.50
N THR A 531 -14.00 17.35 45.88
CA THR A 531 -12.62 17.07 46.31
C THR A 531 -11.64 17.24 45.16
N ARG A 532 -11.93 16.66 43.98
CA ARG A 532 -11.08 16.80 42.78
C ARG A 532 -10.97 18.24 42.28
N CYS A 533 -12.03 19.01 42.46
CA CYS A 533 -12.07 20.41 42.02
C CYS A 533 -11.66 21.40 43.12
N GLN A 534 -10.99 20.94 44.19
CA GLN A 534 -10.52 21.78 45.30
C GLN A 534 -11.61 22.71 45.86
N GLN A 535 -12.80 22.16 46.10
CA GLN A 535 -13.98 22.89 46.61
C GLN A 535 -14.56 23.96 45.66
N ASN A 536 -14.15 24.01 44.39
CA ASN A 536 -14.73 24.90 43.40
C ASN A 536 -16.06 24.36 42.84
N VAL A 537 -17.17 24.89 43.35
CA VAL A 537 -18.54 24.50 42.98
C VAL A 537 -18.82 24.65 41.48
N SER A 538 -18.22 25.63 40.79
CA SER A 538 -18.49 25.86 39.36
C SER A 538 -17.82 24.80 38.49
N GLU A 539 -16.57 24.44 38.80
CA GLU A 539 -15.85 23.36 38.11
C GLU A 539 -16.43 21.99 38.45
N ALA A 540 -16.80 21.75 39.71
CA ALA A 540 -17.46 20.52 40.12
C ALA A 540 -18.83 20.33 39.43
N ALA A 541 -19.61 21.40 39.27
CA ALA A 541 -20.89 21.35 38.55
C ALA A 541 -20.69 21.03 37.07
N ARG A 542 -19.67 21.62 36.44
CA ARG A 542 -19.27 21.33 35.05
C ARG A 542 -18.81 19.88 34.89
N LEU A 543 -18.01 19.37 35.84
CA LEU A 543 -17.53 17.98 35.86
C LEU A 543 -18.68 16.98 35.97
N LEU A 544 -19.73 17.32 36.74
CA LEU A 544 -20.93 16.50 36.92
C LEU A 544 -22.03 16.75 35.87
N GLY A 545 -21.78 17.61 34.87
CA GLY A 545 -22.74 17.90 33.80
C GLY A 545 -24.03 18.61 34.25
N MET A 546 -24.00 19.36 35.37
CA MET A 546 -25.15 20.09 35.88
C MET A 546 -24.86 21.59 36.08
N THR A 547 -25.91 22.39 36.27
CA THR A 547 -25.75 23.84 36.47
C THR A 547 -25.26 24.16 37.89
N ARG A 548 -24.46 25.22 38.05
CA ARG A 548 -23.95 25.68 39.35
C ARG A 548 -25.06 25.84 40.42
N PRO A 549 -26.23 26.44 40.12
CA PRO A 549 -27.31 26.54 41.11
C PRO A 549 -27.89 25.18 41.52
N ALA A 550 -27.97 24.22 40.59
CA ALA A 550 -28.47 22.87 40.86
C ALA A 550 -27.54 22.10 41.79
N LEU A 551 -26.22 22.17 41.57
CA LEU A 551 -25.24 21.55 42.47
C LEU A 551 -25.26 22.22 43.84
N ALA A 552 -25.29 23.55 43.90
CA ALA A 552 -25.33 24.29 45.17
C ALA A 552 -26.60 24.00 46.00
N TYR A 553 -27.74 23.82 45.34
CA TYR A 553 -28.99 23.43 46.01
C TYR A 553 -28.91 21.99 46.56
N ARG A 554 -28.36 21.05 45.79
CA ARG A 554 -28.21 19.65 46.22
C ARG A 554 -27.18 19.46 47.34
N LEU A 555 -26.08 20.21 47.32
CA LEU A 555 -25.10 20.22 48.43
C LEU A 555 -25.70 20.75 49.73
N LYS A 556 -26.61 21.73 49.67
CA LYS A 556 -27.33 22.24 50.85
C LYS A 556 -28.39 21.27 51.40
N LYS A 557 -28.85 20.32 50.59
CA LYS A 557 -29.90 19.36 50.97
C LYS A 557 -29.32 18.06 51.56
N ALA A 558 -28.00 17.97 51.73
CA ALA A 558 -27.37 16.83 52.39
C ALA A 558 -27.85 16.72 53.87
N PRO A 559 -28.13 15.52 54.39
CA PRO A 559 -28.84 15.35 55.65
C PRO A 559 -27.92 15.65 56.84
N GLY A 560 -28.15 16.77 57.53
CA GLY A 560 -27.33 17.14 58.69
C GLY A 560 -27.66 18.44 59.45
N GLU A 561 -28.78 19.12 59.21
CA GLU A 561 -29.23 20.22 60.09
C GLU A 561 -30.73 20.08 60.40
N GLU A 562 -31.02 19.45 61.55
CA GLU A 562 -32.25 19.70 62.29
C GLU A 562 -32.21 21.14 62.82
N ALA A 563 -33.19 21.96 62.44
CA ALA A 563 -33.42 23.24 63.10
C ALA A 563 -33.92 22.98 64.54
N PRO A 564 -33.38 23.63 65.58
CA PRO A 564 -33.90 23.49 66.94
C PRO A 564 -35.30 24.10 67.01
N GLY A 565 -36.22 23.33 67.59
CA GLY A 565 -37.63 23.66 67.70
C GLY A 565 -37.94 24.87 68.58
N LYS A 566 -39.22 25.25 68.55
CA LYS A 566 -39.84 26.12 69.56
C LYS A 566 -39.54 25.60 70.97
N ALA A 567 -38.73 26.37 71.69
CA ALA A 567 -38.79 26.78 73.10
C ALA A 567 -37.39 26.81 73.70
#